data_AF-A0A952K9G3-F1
#
_entry.id   AF-A0A952K9G3-F1
#
_cell.length_a   1.000
_cell.length_b   1.000
_cell.length_c   1.000
_cell.angle_alpha   90.00
_cell.angle_beta   90.00
_cell.angle_gamma   90.00
#
_symmetry.space_group_name_H-M   'P 1'
#
loop_
_entity.id
_entity.type
_entity.pdbx_description
1 polymer ?
#
loop_
_entity_poly.entity_id
_entity_poly.type
_entity_poly.pdbx_seq_one_letter_code
_entity_poly.pdbx_strand_id
1 'polypeptide(L)' 'MMVLYSGTTCPFSHRCRFVLFEKGMDFEIRDVDLYNKPED' A
#
# COMPACT_ATOMS: atom_id res chain seq x y z
N MET A 1 11.52 8.57 3.81
CA MET A 1 10.60 7.49 4.23
C MET A 1 9.51 7.35 3.17
N MET A 2 9.43 6.23 2.48
CA MET A 2 8.40 6.01 1.45
C MET A 2 7.09 5.60 2.13
N VAL A 3 5.95 6.12 1.65
CA VAL A 3 4.62 5.76 2.16
C VAL A 3 3.84 5.06 1.07
N LEU A 4 3.41 3.83 1.32
CA LEU A 4 2.58 3.04 0.42
C LEU A 4 1.12 3.07 0.90
N TYR A 5 0.28 3.75 0.13
CA TYR A 5 -1.17 3.65 0.29
C TYR A 5 -1.66 2.34 -0.35
N SER A 6 -2.15 1.41 0.46
CA SER A 6 -2.47 0.05 0.02
C SER A 6 -3.76 -0.42 0.67
N GLY A 7 -4.79 -0.69 -0.14
CA GLY A 7 -5.95 -1.43 0.33
C GLY A 7 -5.60 -2.88 0.64
N THR A 8 -6.07 -3.39 1.78
CA THR A 8 -5.75 -4.73 2.29
C THR A 8 -6.11 -5.85 1.30
N THR A 9 -7.26 -5.73 0.62
CA THR A 9 -7.82 -6.73 -0.31
C THR A 9 -7.49 -6.46 -1.79
N CYS A 10 -6.77 -5.38 -2.11
CA CYS A 10 -6.46 -5.03 -3.49
C CYS A 10 -5.29 -5.87 -4.04
N PRO A 11 -5.48 -6.64 -5.14
CA PRO A 11 -4.42 -7.46 -5.72
C PRO A 11 -3.28 -6.62 -6.31
N PHE A 12 -3.56 -5.41 -6.80
CA PHE A 12 -2.54 -4.50 -7.31
C PHE A 12 -1.66 -3.95 -6.19
N SER A 13 -2.27 -3.54 -5.07
CA SER A 13 -1.53 -3.09 -3.89
C SER A 13 -0.69 -4.19 -3.26
N HIS A 14 -1.12 -5.46 -3.35
CA HIS A 14 -0.33 -6.61 -2.93
C HIS A 14 0.96 -6.78 -3.75
N ARG A 15 0.92 -6.55 -5.07
CA ARG A 15 2.13 -6.61 -5.92
C ARG A 15 3.17 -5.57 -5.51
N CYS A 16 2.73 -4.36 -5.18
CA CYS A 16 3.62 -3.30 -4.67
C CYS A 16 4.23 -3.68 -3.32
N ARG A 17 3.42 -4.20 -2.37
CA ARG A 17 3.91 -4.71 -1.08
C ARG A 17 4.99 -5.78 -1.29
N PHE A 18 4.73 -6.76 -2.15
CA PHE A 18 5.67 -7.84 -2.46
C PHE A 18 7.03 -7.31 -2.93
N VAL A 19 7.05 -6.41 -3.93
CA VAL A 19 8.30 -5.83 -4.45
C VAL A 19 9.06 -5.02 -3.40
N LEU A 20 8.34 -4.27 -2.55
CA LEU A 20 8.97 -3.47 -1.50
C LEU A 20 9.61 -4.33 -0.41
N PHE A 21 8.96 -5.45 -0.04
CA PHE A 21 9.53 -6.44 0.87
C PHE A 21 10.76 -7.15 0.26
N GLU A 22 10.69 -7.57 -1.00
CA GLU A 22 11.82 -8.21 -1.69
C GLU A 22 13.03 -7.28 -1.85
N LYS A 23 12.79 -5.96 -1.98
CA LYS A 23 13.86 -4.97 -2.06
C LYS A 23 14.44 -4.57 -0.71
N GLY A 24 13.86 -5.02 0.41
CA GLY A 24 14.31 -4.68 1.76
C GLY A 24 14.36 -3.18 2.03
N MET A 25 13.44 -2.40 1.44
CA MET A 25 13.38 -0.95 1.66
C MET A 25 12.60 -0.63 2.93
N ASP A 26 12.92 0.49 3.57
CA ASP A 26 12.12 1.03 4.67
C ASP A 26 10.92 1.82 4.13
N PHE A 27 9.71 1.33 4.41
CA PHE A 27 8.45 1.97 4.02
C PHE A 27 7.36 1.80 5.08
N GLU A 28 6.42 2.75 5.09
CA GLU A 28 5.21 2.71 5.91
C GLU A 28 4.03 2.32 5.03
N ILE A 29 3.21 1.37 5.48
CA ILE A 29 1.95 1.02 4.81
C ILE A 29 0.82 1.81 5.45
N ARG A 30 0.10 2.59 4.65
CA ARG A 30 -1.17 3.20 5.05
C ARG A 30 -2.32 2.46 4.42
N ASP A 31 -3.15 1.85 5.25
CA ASP A 31 -4.35 1.18 4.75
C ASP A 31 -5.35 2.23 4.25
N VAL A 32 -5.93 1.95 3.09
CA VAL A 32 -6.92 2.82 2.45
C VAL A 32 -8.16 2.01 2.21
N ASP A 33 -9.25 2.42 2.84
CA ASP A 33 -10.58 1.90 2.53
C ASP A 33 -10.97 2.37 1.12
N LEU A 34 -11.08 1.43 0.20
CA LEU A 34 -11.45 1.71 -1.19
C LEU A 34 -12.92 2.09 -1.36
N TYR A 35 -13.77 1.75 -0.38
CA TYR A 35 -15.21 2.01 -0.40
C TYR A 35 -15.58 3.31 0.32
N ASN A 36 -14.68 3.81 1.17
CA ASN A 36 -14.84 5.07 1.89
C ASN A 36 -13.60 5.95 1.73
N LYS A 37 -13.26 6.24 0.48
CA LYS A 37 -12.16 7.15 0.18
C LYS A 37 -12.56 8.57 0.58
N PRO A 38 -11.69 9.32 1.28
CA PRO A 38 -11.91 10.75 1.44
C PRO A 38 -11.96 11.41 0.06
N GLU A 39 -12.83 12.41 -0.11
CA GLU A 39 -12.81 13.27 -1.29
C GLU A 39 -11.47 14.04 -1.34
N ASP A 40 -10.91 14.20 -2.55
CA ASP A 40 -9.57 14.77 -2.80
C ASP A 40 -9.35 16.15 -2.15
#